data_AF-A0A8H3QTN8-F1
#
_entry.id   AF-A0A8H3QTN8-F1
#
_cell.length_a   1.000
_cell.length_b   1.000
_cell.length_c   1.000
_cell.angle_alpha   90.00
_cell.angle_beta   90.00
_cell.angle_gamma   90.00
#
_symmetry.space_group_name_H-M   'P 1'
#
loop_
_entity.id
_entity.type
_entity.pdbx_description
1 polymer ?
#
loop_
_entity_poly.entity_id
_entity_poly.type
_entity_poly.pdbx_seq_one_letter_code
_entity_poly.pdbx_strand_id
1 'polypeptide(L)'
;MPNIKLNSNNDNLFNTNKSKYEFSQFIQNFNKINIKEIEPTIRKNIYENIFGEHISIIVNELTYLHFKELNEGRERKLIRKHILDYINNTKTNLQEIYNWLLNNQNDSNSLFWLGYFNYHGIIINSNMKKAFKLFQKAANLENSAAQFDLANMYIDGEGVDKNYVKAFELSKKLAKKGYSCGINLLGYCYIDGIGTDINMQKGIELYQKTADLGNCIAQYNLAYMYKDGDGVEIDYNKAFELFKKSAEKEYSNGITMLGYCYNNGIGTDINKLKAFESYQKAANLENHYAQYSLALMYENGDGVEKNIKKAIYWYNEAVEQGNINAQVKLEGLFEG
;
A
#
# COMPACT_ATOMS: atom_id res chain seq x y z
N MET A 1 -20.68 -32.73 19.31
CA MET A 1 -19.46 -32.77 20.15
C MET A 1 -18.26 -32.98 19.23
N PRO A 2 -17.14 -32.29 19.47
CA PRO A 2 -16.77 -31.16 18.60
C PRO A 2 -15.39 -31.27 17.91
N ASN A 3 -15.25 -30.43 16.88
CA ASN A 3 -14.07 -29.67 16.44
C ASN A 3 -12.67 -30.31 16.52
N ILE A 4 -12.05 -30.48 15.36
CA ILE A 4 -10.62 -30.24 15.20
C ILE A 4 -10.45 -29.08 14.22
N LYS A 5 -10.17 -27.90 14.79
CA LYS A 5 -9.67 -26.72 14.08
C LYS A 5 -8.28 -27.04 13.54
N LEU A 6 -8.10 -27.01 12.22
CA LEU A 6 -6.78 -26.92 11.60
C LEU A 6 -6.32 -25.47 11.72
N ASN A 7 -5.48 -25.24 12.72
CA ASN A 7 -4.74 -24.01 12.94
C ASN A 7 -3.29 -24.28 12.49
N SER A 8 -2.87 -23.76 11.34
CA SER A 8 -1.45 -23.84 10.92
C SER A 8 -1.11 -22.72 9.93
N ASN A 9 -1.05 -21.48 10.41
CA ASN A 9 -0.49 -20.35 9.65
C ASN A 9 0.67 -19.69 10.41
N ASN A 10 1.49 -20.48 11.12
CA ASN A 10 2.75 -20.00 11.73
C ASN A 10 3.98 -20.87 11.40
N ASP A 11 3.82 -22.02 10.76
CA ASP A 11 4.96 -22.93 10.50
C ASP A 11 5.78 -22.56 9.25
N ASN A 12 5.24 -21.74 8.34
CA ASN A 12 5.97 -21.30 7.14
C ASN A 12 7.00 -20.18 7.39
N LEU A 13 6.87 -19.42 8.49
CA LEU A 13 7.79 -18.31 8.79
C LEU A 13 9.09 -18.79 9.47
N PHE A 14 9.00 -19.85 10.27
CA PHE A 14 10.18 -20.48 10.88
C PHE A 14 10.99 -21.29 9.85
N ASN A 15 10.32 -21.86 8.84
CA ASN A 15 10.97 -22.65 7.81
C ASN A 15 11.78 -21.78 6.83
N THR A 16 11.33 -20.55 6.52
CA THR A 16 12.06 -19.62 5.64
C THR A 16 13.28 -19.00 6.30
N ASN A 17 13.24 -18.70 7.61
CA ASN A 17 14.42 -18.20 8.33
C ASN A 17 15.48 -19.29 8.52
N LYS A 18 15.04 -20.54 8.73
CA LYS A 18 15.94 -21.70 8.81
C LYS A 18 16.60 -21.99 7.46
N SER A 19 15.85 -21.97 6.36
CA SER A 19 16.40 -22.17 5.02
C SER A 19 17.36 -21.03 4.61
N LYS A 20 17.10 -19.79 5.01
CA LYS A 20 17.99 -18.63 4.77
C LYS A 20 19.32 -18.75 5.51
N TYR A 21 19.30 -19.19 6.77
CA TYR A 21 20.51 -19.46 7.54
C TYR A 21 21.31 -20.62 6.94
N GLU A 22 20.62 -21.72 6.61
CA GLU A 22 21.23 -22.88 5.95
C GLU A 22 21.82 -22.53 4.58
N PHE A 23 21.19 -21.64 3.80
CA PHE A 23 21.69 -21.20 2.50
C PHE A 23 22.89 -20.25 2.62
N SER A 24 22.86 -19.29 3.56
CA SER A 24 24.02 -18.44 3.84
C SER A 24 25.22 -19.26 4.32
N GLN A 25 24.96 -20.29 5.13
CA GLN A 25 25.98 -21.22 5.60
C GLN A 25 26.45 -22.14 4.47
N PHE A 26 25.57 -22.52 3.54
CA PHE A 26 25.91 -23.24 2.32
C PHE A 26 26.83 -22.43 1.41
N ILE A 27 26.55 -21.15 1.13
CA ILE A 27 27.45 -20.29 0.33
C ILE A 27 28.81 -20.11 1.03
N GLN A 28 28.83 -19.91 2.35
CA GLN A 28 30.08 -19.83 3.11
C GLN A 28 30.86 -21.15 3.08
N ASN A 29 30.16 -22.29 3.13
CA ASN A 29 30.78 -23.62 3.05
C ASN A 29 31.22 -23.94 1.62
N PHE A 30 30.49 -23.50 0.59
CA PHE A 30 30.82 -23.66 -0.82
C PHE A 30 32.11 -22.90 -1.18
N ASN A 31 32.30 -21.70 -0.62
CA ASN A 31 33.57 -20.96 -0.71
C ASN A 31 34.75 -21.68 -0.03
N LYS A 32 34.49 -22.56 0.95
CA LYS A 32 35.48 -23.37 1.67
C LYS A 32 35.75 -24.73 1.02
N ILE A 33 34.87 -25.23 0.14
CA ILE A 33 35.16 -26.41 -0.68
C ILE A 33 36.41 -26.06 -1.51
N ASN A 34 37.41 -26.93 -1.53
CA ASN A 34 38.66 -26.68 -2.23
C ASN A 34 38.45 -26.85 -3.75
N ILE A 35 37.83 -25.85 -4.37
CA ILE A 35 37.48 -25.83 -5.79
C ILE A 35 38.67 -25.45 -6.69
N LYS A 36 39.91 -25.62 -6.21
CA LYS A 36 41.11 -25.27 -7.00
C LYS A 36 41.24 -26.07 -8.31
N GLU A 37 40.44 -27.13 -8.48
CA GLU A 37 40.42 -28.00 -9.65
C GLU A 37 39.30 -27.68 -10.66
N ILE A 38 38.38 -26.74 -10.37
CA ILE A 38 37.33 -26.35 -11.34
C ILE A 38 37.81 -25.13 -12.11
N GLU A 39 37.67 -25.17 -13.44
CA GLU A 39 38.00 -24.04 -14.31
C GLU A 39 37.34 -22.74 -13.80
N PRO A 40 38.05 -21.59 -13.80
CA PRO A 40 37.52 -20.32 -13.32
C PRO A 40 36.18 -19.91 -13.96
N THR A 41 35.97 -20.28 -15.22
CA THR A 41 34.73 -20.11 -15.99
C THR A 41 33.57 -20.94 -15.42
N ILE A 42 33.81 -22.22 -15.14
CA ILE A 42 32.81 -23.11 -14.55
C ILE A 42 32.47 -22.65 -13.12
N ARG A 43 33.49 -22.25 -12.35
CA ARG A 43 33.29 -21.68 -11.02
C ARG A 43 32.42 -20.42 -11.07
N LYS A 44 32.74 -19.47 -11.96
CA LYS A 44 31.97 -18.25 -12.16
C LYS A 44 30.52 -18.56 -12.55
N ASN A 45 30.29 -19.49 -13.47
CA ASN A 45 28.95 -19.91 -13.88
C ASN A 45 28.15 -20.51 -12.71
N ILE A 46 28.78 -21.32 -11.85
CA ILE A 46 28.10 -21.90 -10.68
C ILE A 46 27.73 -20.79 -9.68
N TYR A 47 28.63 -19.84 -9.41
CA TYR A 47 28.32 -18.69 -8.56
C TYR A 47 27.19 -17.83 -9.13
N GLU A 48 27.23 -17.52 -10.43
CA GLU A 48 26.19 -16.74 -11.11
C GLU A 48 24.84 -17.45 -11.08
N ASN A 49 24.81 -18.77 -11.22
CA ASN A 49 23.58 -19.57 -11.13
C ASN A 49 23.02 -19.60 -9.71
N ILE A 50 23.83 -19.94 -8.69
CA ILE A 50 23.38 -20.00 -7.29
C ILE A 50 22.92 -18.61 -6.80
N PHE A 51 23.68 -17.57 -7.17
CA PHE A 51 23.32 -16.20 -6.83
C PHE A 51 22.05 -15.75 -7.56
N GLY A 52 21.89 -16.13 -8.82
CA GLY A 52 20.68 -15.87 -9.60
C GLY A 52 19.43 -16.56 -9.03
N GLU A 53 19.56 -17.81 -8.57
CA GLU A 53 18.48 -18.52 -7.89
C GLU A 53 18.06 -17.83 -6.59
N HIS A 54 19.03 -17.35 -5.80
CA HIS A 54 18.75 -16.61 -4.58
C HIS A 54 17.97 -15.31 -4.85
N ILE A 55 18.39 -14.50 -5.83
CA ILE A 55 17.66 -13.27 -6.18
C ILE A 55 16.26 -13.59 -6.71
N SER A 56 16.11 -14.64 -7.52
CA SER A 56 14.80 -15.09 -8.00
C SER A 56 13.84 -15.41 -6.85
N ILE A 57 14.31 -16.09 -5.80
CA ILE A 57 13.53 -16.36 -4.58
C ILE A 57 13.10 -15.04 -3.91
N ILE A 58 14.03 -14.10 -3.73
CA ILE A 58 13.73 -12.79 -3.13
C ILE A 58 12.68 -12.03 -3.95
N VAL A 59 12.82 -12.00 -5.28
CA VAL A 59 11.87 -11.34 -6.20
C VAL A 59 10.47 -11.95 -6.07
N ASN A 60 10.36 -13.26 -5.92
CA ASN A 60 9.08 -13.93 -5.71
C ASN A 60 8.47 -13.63 -4.33
N GLU A 61 9.27 -13.68 -3.26
CA GLU A 61 8.84 -13.33 -1.91
C GLU A 61 8.37 -11.87 -1.82
N LEU A 62 9.12 -10.95 -2.44
CA LEU A 62 8.76 -9.55 -2.55
C LEU A 62 7.45 -9.36 -3.30
N THR A 63 7.25 -10.06 -4.42
CA THR A 63 6.01 -9.98 -5.19
C THR A 63 4.81 -10.44 -4.37
N TYR A 64 4.96 -11.54 -3.63
CA TYR A 64 3.93 -12.05 -2.74
C TYR A 64 3.59 -11.05 -1.63
N LEU A 65 4.60 -10.52 -0.93
CA LEU A 65 4.42 -9.53 0.14
C LEU A 65 3.72 -8.28 -0.38
N HIS A 66 4.24 -7.68 -1.45
CA HIS A 66 3.68 -6.49 -2.08
C HIS A 66 2.21 -6.69 -2.45
N PHE A 67 1.90 -7.79 -3.15
CA PHE A 67 0.55 -8.04 -3.62
C PHE A 67 -0.42 -8.37 -2.47
N LYS A 68 0.05 -9.05 -1.42
CA LYS A 68 -0.73 -9.26 -0.19
C LYS A 68 -1.14 -7.93 0.42
N GLU A 69 -0.20 -7.00 0.58
CA GLU A 69 -0.48 -5.70 1.19
C GLU A 69 -1.40 -4.82 0.34
N LEU A 70 -1.31 -4.90 -0.99
CA LEU A 70 -2.30 -4.29 -1.89
C LEU A 70 -3.71 -4.82 -1.63
N ASN A 71 -3.86 -6.14 -1.45
CA ASN A 71 -5.17 -6.75 -1.16
C ASN A 71 -5.71 -6.38 0.23
N GLU A 72 -4.84 -6.13 1.20
CA GLU A 72 -5.21 -5.56 2.51
C GLU A 72 -5.60 -4.07 2.41
N GLY A 73 -5.25 -3.39 1.32
CA GLY A 73 -5.51 -1.96 1.11
C GLY A 73 -4.46 -1.05 1.74
N ARG A 74 -3.27 -1.58 2.06
CA ARG A 74 -2.20 -0.79 2.71
C ARG A 74 -1.75 0.37 1.80
N GLU A 75 -1.43 1.51 2.40
CA GLU A 75 -0.97 2.68 1.67
C GLU A 75 0.35 2.42 0.93
N ARG A 76 0.45 2.89 -0.32
CA ARG A 76 1.62 2.66 -1.20
C ARG A 76 2.96 3.04 -0.56
N LYS A 77 2.99 4.11 0.24
CA LYS A 77 4.20 4.55 0.96
C LYS A 77 4.67 3.54 2.02
N LEU A 78 3.73 2.95 2.77
CA LEU A 78 4.03 1.92 3.76
C LEU A 78 4.48 0.63 3.08
N ILE A 79 3.79 0.23 2.00
CA ILE A 79 4.19 -0.92 1.19
C ILE A 79 5.63 -0.74 0.69
N ARG A 80 5.96 0.43 0.15
CA ARG A 80 7.34 0.76 -0.28
C ARG A 80 8.34 0.64 0.87
N LYS A 81 8.02 1.15 2.05
CA LYS A 81 8.89 1.02 3.23
C LYS A 81 9.13 -0.44 3.59
N HIS A 82 8.06 -1.25 3.69
CA HIS A 82 8.17 -2.67 4.01
C HIS A 82 8.99 -3.45 2.98
N ILE A 83 8.87 -3.12 1.69
CA ILE A 83 9.70 -3.71 0.63
C ILE A 83 11.18 -3.40 0.83
N LEU A 84 11.53 -2.14 1.11
CA LEU A 84 12.92 -1.73 1.32
C LEU A 84 13.49 -2.36 2.58
N ASP A 85 12.72 -2.38 3.67
CA ASP A 85 13.10 -3.04 4.92
C ASP A 85 13.30 -4.55 4.71
N TYR A 86 12.43 -5.19 3.93
CA TYR A 86 12.57 -6.60 3.57
C TYR A 86 13.90 -6.86 2.84
N ILE A 87 14.19 -6.09 1.79
CA ILE A 87 15.44 -6.24 1.02
C ILE A 87 16.65 -6.06 1.93
N ASN A 88 16.66 -5.02 2.76
CA ASN A 88 17.75 -4.76 3.72
C ASN A 88 17.96 -5.94 4.68
N ASN A 89 16.88 -6.56 5.16
CA ASN A 89 16.94 -7.72 6.05
C ASN A 89 17.47 -8.99 5.36
N THR A 90 17.32 -9.13 4.03
CA THR A 90 17.92 -10.23 3.28
C THR A 90 19.44 -10.12 3.12
N LYS A 91 20.04 -8.97 3.49
CA LYS A 91 21.46 -8.65 3.23
C LYS A 91 21.85 -8.68 1.75
N THR A 92 20.88 -8.65 0.84
CA THR A 92 21.11 -8.56 -0.61
C THR A 92 21.17 -7.09 -1.00
N ASN A 93 22.15 -6.73 -1.84
CA ASN A 93 22.28 -5.35 -2.29
C ASN A 93 21.18 -5.01 -3.32
N LEU A 94 20.51 -3.87 -3.15
CA LEU A 94 19.54 -3.39 -4.14
C LEU A 94 20.14 -3.26 -5.57
N GLN A 95 21.41 -2.87 -5.68
CA GLN A 95 22.10 -2.78 -6.96
C GLN A 95 22.25 -4.16 -7.62
N GLU A 96 22.50 -5.21 -6.84
CA GLU A 96 22.61 -6.58 -7.34
C GLU A 96 21.26 -7.09 -7.83
N ILE A 97 20.19 -6.84 -7.07
CA ILE A 97 18.82 -7.16 -7.49
C ILE A 97 18.50 -6.40 -8.79
N TYR A 98 18.79 -5.10 -8.87
CA TYR A 98 18.54 -4.31 -10.06
C TYR A 98 19.30 -4.83 -11.29
N ASN A 99 20.58 -5.16 -11.15
CA ASN A 99 21.39 -5.74 -12.23
C ASN A 99 20.84 -7.10 -12.68
N TRP A 100 20.40 -7.93 -11.73
CA TRP A 100 19.78 -9.21 -12.04
C TRP A 100 18.45 -9.03 -12.79
N LEU A 101 17.59 -8.08 -12.38
CA LEU A 101 16.33 -7.76 -13.05
C LEU A 101 16.56 -7.29 -14.50
N LEU A 102 17.63 -6.53 -14.77
CA LEU A 102 17.98 -6.11 -16.13
C LEU A 102 18.27 -7.30 -17.05
N ASN A 103 18.89 -8.37 -16.51
CA ASN A 103 19.29 -9.56 -17.26
C ASN A 103 18.19 -10.64 -17.34
N ASN A 104 17.13 -10.55 -16.51
CA ASN A 104 16.11 -11.59 -16.35
C ASN A 104 14.68 -11.13 -16.72
N GLN A 105 14.53 -10.40 -17.83
CA GLN A 105 13.25 -9.82 -18.27
C GLN A 105 12.27 -10.81 -18.93
N ASN A 106 12.49 -12.12 -18.76
CA ASN A 106 11.64 -13.18 -19.35
C ASN A 106 10.52 -13.61 -18.39
N ASP A 107 10.67 -13.29 -17.10
CA ASP A 107 9.70 -13.60 -16.06
C ASP A 107 8.83 -12.38 -15.71
N SER A 108 7.56 -12.64 -15.37
CA SER A 108 6.57 -11.61 -15.12
C SER A 108 6.87 -10.80 -13.84
N ASN A 109 7.40 -11.44 -12.78
CA ASN A 109 7.75 -10.76 -11.54
C ASN A 109 9.01 -9.91 -11.74
N SER A 110 9.97 -10.41 -12.49
CA SER A 110 11.18 -9.67 -12.84
C SER A 110 10.87 -8.41 -13.67
N LEU A 111 9.98 -8.53 -14.65
CA LEU A 111 9.46 -7.38 -15.40
C LEU A 111 8.71 -6.39 -14.51
N PHE A 112 7.85 -6.90 -13.61
CA PHE A 112 7.12 -6.09 -12.65
C PHE A 112 8.08 -5.29 -11.75
N TRP A 113 9.06 -5.93 -11.12
CA TRP A 113 9.99 -5.25 -10.21
C TRP A 113 10.91 -4.27 -10.93
N LEU A 114 11.36 -4.58 -12.15
CA LEU A 114 12.08 -3.61 -12.95
C LEU A 114 11.19 -2.39 -13.25
N GLY A 115 9.91 -2.61 -13.53
CA GLY A 115 8.90 -1.56 -13.68
C GLY A 115 8.73 -0.72 -12.41
N TYR A 116 8.59 -1.39 -11.26
CA TYR A 116 8.45 -0.78 -9.94
C TYR A 116 9.65 0.11 -9.59
N PHE A 117 10.87 -0.34 -9.88
CA PHE A 117 12.08 0.46 -9.65
C PHE A 117 12.11 1.70 -10.53
N ASN A 118 11.68 1.60 -11.79
CA ASN A 118 11.54 2.76 -12.69
C ASN A 118 10.42 3.70 -12.22
N TYR A 119 9.30 3.18 -11.72
CA TYR A 119 8.18 4.00 -11.25
C TYR A 119 8.58 4.82 -10.03
N HIS A 120 9.21 4.17 -9.05
CA HIS A 120 9.54 4.76 -7.75
C HIS A 120 10.91 5.44 -7.67
N GLY A 121 11.73 5.37 -8.73
CA GLY A 121 13.09 5.89 -8.72
C GLY A 121 13.99 5.18 -7.71
N ILE A 122 13.93 3.85 -7.67
CA ILE A 122 14.77 3.04 -6.78
C ILE A 122 16.06 2.72 -7.52
N ILE A 123 17.21 3.11 -6.96
CA ILE A 123 18.57 3.04 -7.56
C ILE A 123 18.78 3.96 -8.77
N ILE A 124 17.74 4.20 -9.56
CA ILE A 124 17.74 5.04 -10.75
C ILE A 124 16.79 6.22 -10.60
N ASN A 125 16.91 7.23 -11.46
CA ASN A 125 15.89 8.27 -11.56
C ASN A 125 14.55 7.68 -12.04
N SER A 126 13.44 8.23 -11.55
CA SER A 126 12.11 7.78 -11.94
C SER A 126 11.89 7.95 -13.45
N ASN A 127 11.23 6.97 -14.06
CA ASN A 127 10.89 6.95 -15.47
C ASN A 127 9.55 6.25 -15.68
N MET A 128 8.47 7.04 -15.58
CA MET A 128 7.10 6.54 -15.68
C MET A 128 6.79 5.88 -17.03
N LYS A 129 7.32 6.41 -18.14
CA LYS A 129 7.12 5.82 -19.49
C LYS A 129 7.75 4.43 -19.61
N LYS A 130 8.93 4.23 -19.01
CA LYS A 130 9.60 2.92 -19.00
C LYS A 130 8.90 1.96 -18.03
N ALA A 131 8.49 2.44 -16.85
CA ALA A 131 7.69 1.67 -15.90
C ALA A 131 6.40 1.14 -16.54
N PHE A 132 5.64 2.02 -17.21
CA PHE A 132 4.42 1.66 -17.94
C PHE A 132 4.66 0.52 -18.94
N LYS A 133 5.71 0.62 -19.78
CA LYS A 133 6.03 -0.42 -20.77
C LYS A 133 6.38 -1.75 -20.10
N LEU A 134 7.08 -1.73 -18.98
CA LEU A 134 7.45 -2.93 -18.21
C LEU A 134 6.24 -3.57 -17.55
N PHE A 135 5.37 -2.77 -16.93
CA PHE A 135 4.11 -3.26 -16.37
C PHE A 135 3.18 -3.83 -17.44
N GLN A 136 3.11 -3.22 -18.63
CA GLN A 136 2.33 -3.77 -19.74
C GLN A 136 2.86 -5.15 -20.17
N LYS A 137 4.18 -5.34 -20.25
CA LYS A 137 4.79 -6.65 -20.54
C LYS A 137 4.48 -7.67 -19.43
N ALA A 138 4.66 -7.29 -18.17
CA ALA A 138 4.37 -8.16 -17.03
C ALA A 138 2.87 -8.53 -16.95
N ALA A 139 1.97 -7.58 -17.19
CA ALA A 139 0.53 -7.79 -17.20
C ALA A 139 0.07 -8.72 -18.33
N ASN A 140 0.72 -8.66 -19.50
CA ASN A 140 0.51 -9.60 -20.62
C ASN A 140 0.94 -11.03 -20.26
N LEU A 141 1.88 -11.19 -19.32
CA LEU A 141 2.27 -12.46 -18.70
C LEU A 141 1.44 -12.79 -17.44
N GLU A 142 0.24 -12.21 -17.31
CA GLU A 142 -0.70 -12.45 -16.22
C GLU A 142 -0.27 -12.01 -14.81
N ASN A 143 0.76 -11.17 -14.67
CA ASN A 143 1.16 -10.64 -13.37
C ASN A 143 0.07 -9.72 -12.77
N SER A 144 -0.50 -10.11 -11.64
CA SER A 144 -1.62 -9.41 -11.00
C SER A 144 -1.23 -8.06 -10.40
N ALA A 145 -0.02 -7.91 -9.85
CA ALA A 145 0.46 -6.63 -9.32
C ALA A 145 0.65 -5.62 -10.46
N ALA A 146 1.27 -6.04 -11.56
CA ALA A 146 1.42 -5.21 -12.76
C ALA A 146 0.05 -4.83 -13.37
N GLN A 147 -0.92 -5.75 -13.39
CA GLN A 147 -2.29 -5.44 -13.84
C GLN A 147 -2.94 -4.37 -12.96
N PHE A 148 -2.72 -4.41 -11.65
CA PHE A 148 -3.24 -3.41 -10.71
C PHE A 148 -2.58 -2.05 -10.89
N ASP A 149 -1.26 -2.00 -10.95
CA ASP A 149 -0.53 -0.73 -11.15
C ASP A 149 -0.83 -0.12 -12.51
N LEU A 150 -0.90 -0.94 -13.57
CA LEU A 150 -1.26 -0.48 -14.91
C LEU A 150 -2.68 0.10 -14.95
N ALA A 151 -3.64 -0.49 -14.22
CA ALA A 151 -4.98 0.05 -14.12
C ALA A 151 -4.99 1.45 -13.49
N ASN A 152 -4.25 1.64 -12.40
CA ASN A 152 -4.11 2.97 -11.78
C ASN A 152 -3.39 3.96 -12.69
N MET A 153 -2.31 3.56 -13.37
CA MET A 153 -1.61 4.45 -14.31
C MET A 153 -2.53 4.92 -15.45
N TYR A 154 -3.44 4.08 -15.93
CA TYR A 154 -4.44 4.48 -16.93
C TYR A 154 -5.54 5.40 -16.35
N ILE A 155 -5.83 5.34 -15.06
CA ILE A 155 -6.76 6.28 -14.39
C ILE A 155 -6.10 7.64 -14.21
N ASP A 156 -4.88 7.63 -13.68
CA ASP A 156 -4.18 8.85 -13.27
C ASP A 156 -3.53 9.56 -14.46
N GLY A 157 -3.19 8.82 -15.53
CA GLY A 157 -2.44 9.34 -16.67
C GLY A 157 -0.93 9.42 -16.39
N GLU A 158 -0.42 8.56 -15.52
CA GLU A 158 0.99 8.56 -15.11
C GLU A 158 1.86 7.87 -16.16
N GLY A 159 2.67 8.64 -16.89
CA GLY A 159 3.57 8.10 -17.92
C GLY A 159 2.86 7.59 -19.19
N VAL A 160 1.55 7.71 -19.28
CA VAL A 160 0.69 7.34 -20.41
C VAL A 160 -0.55 8.23 -20.44
N ASP A 161 -1.19 8.39 -21.60
CA ASP A 161 -2.50 9.04 -21.66
C ASP A 161 -3.54 8.23 -20.87
N LYS A 162 -4.49 8.95 -20.25
CA LYS A 162 -5.60 8.34 -19.52
C LYS A 162 -6.39 7.41 -20.44
N ASN A 163 -6.71 6.22 -19.93
CA ASN A 163 -7.51 5.24 -20.65
C ASN A 163 -8.42 4.46 -19.70
N TYR A 164 -9.57 5.06 -19.40
CA TYR A 164 -10.50 4.52 -18.43
C TYR A 164 -11.08 3.16 -18.83
N VAL A 165 -11.28 2.90 -20.13
CA VAL A 165 -11.76 1.60 -20.62
C VAL A 165 -10.78 0.48 -20.26
N LYS A 166 -9.48 0.68 -20.50
CA LYS A 166 -8.45 -0.30 -20.13
C LYS A 166 -8.33 -0.47 -18.61
N ALA A 167 -8.42 0.62 -17.84
CA ALA A 167 -8.44 0.55 -16.39
C ALA A 167 -9.59 -0.32 -15.87
N PHE A 168 -10.80 -0.12 -16.42
CA PHE A 168 -11.98 -0.91 -16.10
C PHE A 168 -11.86 -2.38 -16.50
N GLU A 169 -11.24 -2.68 -17.65
CA GLU A 169 -10.99 -4.07 -18.07
C GLU A 169 -10.03 -4.80 -17.13
N LEU A 170 -8.94 -4.14 -16.74
CA LEU A 170 -7.96 -4.69 -15.79
C LEU A 170 -8.58 -4.90 -14.41
N SER A 171 -9.37 -3.94 -13.91
CA SER A 171 -10.06 -4.08 -12.62
C SER A 171 -11.05 -5.24 -12.63
N LYS A 172 -11.84 -5.42 -13.70
CA LYS A 172 -12.71 -6.60 -13.90
C LYS A 172 -11.93 -7.90 -13.88
N LYS A 173 -10.77 -7.95 -14.54
CA LYS A 173 -9.92 -9.15 -14.61
C LYS A 173 -9.40 -9.55 -13.23
N LEU A 174 -8.92 -8.59 -12.44
CA LEU A 174 -8.48 -8.82 -11.07
C LEU A 174 -9.64 -9.21 -10.14
N ALA A 175 -10.78 -8.54 -10.27
CA ALA A 175 -11.97 -8.85 -9.49
C ALA A 175 -12.49 -10.27 -9.76
N LYS A 176 -12.44 -10.75 -11.01
CA LYS A 176 -12.79 -12.14 -11.38
C LYS A 176 -11.88 -13.17 -10.71
N LYS A 177 -10.61 -12.83 -10.48
CA LYS A 177 -9.65 -13.67 -9.73
C LYS A 177 -9.86 -13.59 -8.20
N GLY A 178 -10.78 -12.76 -7.72
CA GLY A 178 -11.11 -12.63 -6.30
C GLY A 178 -10.15 -11.72 -5.51
N TYR A 179 -9.30 -10.94 -6.18
CA TYR A 179 -8.36 -10.05 -5.50
C TYR A 179 -9.05 -8.80 -4.98
N SER A 180 -9.05 -8.60 -3.67
CA SER A 180 -9.63 -7.44 -2.98
C SER A 180 -9.21 -6.10 -3.60
N CYS A 181 -7.94 -5.92 -3.96
CA CYS A 181 -7.50 -4.67 -4.59
C CYS A 181 -8.21 -4.41 -5.92
N GLY A 182 -8.42 -5.46 -6.73
CA GLY A 182 -9.15 -5.40 -7.99
C GLY A 182 -10.65 -5.24 -7.82
N ILE A 183 -11.26 -5.92 -6.84
CA ILE A 183 -12.70 -5.78 -6.53
C ILE A 183 -12.98 -4.35 -6.05
N ASN A 184 -12.14 -3.79 -5.17
CA ASN A 184 -12.24 -2.39 -4.74
C ASN A 184 -12.08 -1.42 -5.92
N LEU A 185 -11.05 -1.62 -6.77
CA LEU A 185 -10.86 -0.76 -7.94
C LEU A 185 -12.04 -0.83 -8.92
N LEU A 186 -12.65 -2.01 -9.09
CA LEU A 186 -13.86 -2.16 -9.90
C LEU A 186 -15.06 -1.45 -9.28
N GLY A 187 -15.20 -1.50 -7.95
CA GLY A 187 -16.23 -0.74 -7.22
C GLY A 187 -16.08 0.76 -7.45
N TYR A 188 -14.85 1.27 -7.35
CA TYR A 188 -14.51 2.65 -7.68
C TYR A 188 -14.90 3.02 -9.12
N CYS A 189 -14.61 2.14 -10.09
CA CYS A 189 -14.99 2.40 -11.48
C CYS A 189 -16.50 2.54 -11.68
N TYR A 190 -17.32 1.75 -10.99
CA TYR A 190 -18.78 1.86 -11.10
C TYR A 190 -19.34 3.09 -10.39
N ILE A 191 -18.75 3.53 -9.27
CA ILE A 191 -19.22 4.71 -8.55
C ILE A 191 -18.91 5.98 -9.35
N ASP A 192 -17.69 6.10 -9.86
CA ASP A 192 -17.20 7.31 -10.54
C ASP A 192 -17.41 7.28 -12.06
N GLY A 193 -17.93 6.18 -12.62
CA GLY A 193 -18.10 6.03 -14.07
C GLY A 193 -16.78 5.91 -14.84
N ILE A 194 -15.75 5.34 -14.24
CA ILE A 194 -14.43 5.18 -14.86
C ILE A 194 -14.48 4.01 -15.85
N GLY A 195 -14.61 4.33 -17.14
CA GLY A 195 -14.58 3.35 -18.22
C GLY A 195 -15.85 2.50 -18.34
N THR A 196 -16.90 2.89 -17.64
CA THR A 196 -18.23 2.28 -17.60
C THR A 196 -19.25 3.36 -17.24
N ASP A 197 -20.53 3.10 -17.51
CA ASP A 197 -21.60 3.92 -16.96
C ASP A 197 -21.63 3.81 -15.43
N ILE A 198 -22.04 4.90 -14.77
CA ILE A 198 -22.21 4.93 -13.31
C ILE A 198 -23.24 3.88 -12.89
N ASN A 199 -22.86 3.06 -11.92
CA ASN A 199 -23.73 2.08 -11.28
C ASN A 199 -23.41 2.02 -9.78
N MET A 200 -24.01 2.94 -9.05
CA MET A 200 -23.74 3.13 -7.62
C MET A 200 -24.04 1.87 -6.80
N GLN A 201 -25.17 1.19 -7.07
CA GLN A 201 -25.58 -0.01 -6.33
C GLN A 201 -24.55 -1.14 -6.49
N LYS A 202 -24.08 -1.39 -7.71
CA LYS A 202 -23.03 -2.38 -7.97
C LYS A 202 -21.69 -2.00 -7.34
N GLY A 203 -21.36 -0.71 -7.34
CA GLY A 203 -20.19 -0.17 -6.64
C GLY A 203 -20.22 -0.48 -5.14
N ILE A 204 -21.36 -0.19 -4.49
CA ILE A 204 -21.60 -0.45 -3.06
C ILE A 204 -21.47 -1.94 -2.76
N GLU A 205 -22.07 -2.82 -3.56
CA GLU A 205 -21.97 -4.28 -3.38
C GLU A 205 -20.51 -4.76 -3.42
N LEU A 206 -19.70 -4.21 -4.34
CA LEU A 206 -18.28 -4.53 -4.47
C LEU A 206 -17.47 -3.98 -3.28
N TYR A 207 -17.79 -2.78 -2.79
CA TYR A 207 -17.16 -2.24 -1.59
C TYR A 207 -17.52 -3.04 -0.34
N GLN A 208 -18.80 -3.41 -0.14
CA GLN A 208 -19.24 -4.26 0.96
C GLN A 208 -18.50 -5.60 0.94
N LYS A 209 -18.51 -6.30 -0.19
CA LYS A 209 -17.77 -7.56 -0.35
C LYS A 209 -16.29 -7.42 -0.02
N THR A 210 -15.66 -6.32 -0.42
CA THR A 210 -14.22 -6.10 -0.20
C THR A 210 -13.90 -5.69 1.23
N ALA A 211 -14.78 -4.91 1.86
CA ALA A 211 -14.68 -4.53 3.26
C ALA A 211 -14.79 -5.75 4.19
N ASP A 212 -15.65 -6.72 3.84
CA ASP A 212 -15.81 -7.99 4.56
C ASP A 212 -14.57 -8.89 4.44
N LEU A 213 -13.78 -8.73 3.36
CA LEU A 213 -12.47 -9.37 3.19
C LEU A 213 -11.34 -8.66 3.96
N GLY A 214 -11.65 -7.58 4.69
CA GLY A 214 -10.69 -6.87 5.53
C GLY A 214 -9.84 -5.83 4.81
N ASN A 215 -10.20 -5.44 3.59
CA ASN A 215 -9.51 -4.36 2.87
C ASN A 215 -9.86 -3.00 3.50
N CYS A 216 -8.87 -2.29 4.01
CA CYS A 216 -9.09 -1.08 4.80
C CYS A 216 -9.57 0.12 3.95
N ILE A 217 -9.20 0.19 2.67
CA ILE A 217 -9.68 1.23 1.74
C ILE A 217 -11.16 1.04 1.46
N ALA A 218 -11.60 -0.19 1.20
CA ALA A 218 -13.03 -0.47 0.99
C ALA A 218 -13.85 -0.23 2.26
N GLN A 219 -13.33 -0.58 3.44
CA GLN A 219 -13.96 -0.25 4.72
C GLN A 219 -14.12 1.26 4.88
N TYR A 220 -13.08 2.03 4.57
CA TYR A 220 -13.11 3.49 4.62
C TYR A 220 -14.13 4.08 3.63
N ASN A 221 -14.10 3.66 2.36
CA ASN A 221 -15.01 4.18 1.34
C ASN A 221 -16.47 3.87 1.70
N LEU A 222 -16.74 2.63 2.11
CA LEU A 222 -18.09 2.23 2.51
C LEU A 222 -18.57 2.98 3.76
N ALA A 223 -17.67 3.27 4.71
CA ALA A 223 -17.99 4.09 5.88
C ALA A 223 -18.44 5.50 5.48
N TYR A 224 -17.78 6.11 4.49
CA TYR A 224 -18.20 7.39 3.94
C TYR A 224 -19.61 7.32 3.34
N MET A 225 -19.90 6.27 2.58
CA MET A 225 -21.23 6.12 1.98
C MET A 225 -22.33 6.05 3.05
N TYR A 226 -22.11 5.31 4.15
CA TYR A 226 -23.05 5.30 5.28
C TYR A 226 -23.10 6.62 6.06
N LYS A 227 -21.99 7.36 6.14
CA LYS A 227 -21.96 8.67 6.81
C LYS A 227 -22.76 9.72 6.03
N ASP A 228 -22.62 9.73 4.71
CA ASP A 228 -23.17 10.77 3.84
C ASP A 228 -24.50 10.41 3.18
N GLY A 229 -24.91 9.12 3.23
CA GLY A 229 -26.14 8.64 2.62
C GLY A 229 -26.01 8.45 1.10
N ASP A 230 -24.79 8.25 0.62
CA ASP A 230 -24.48 8.11 -0.80
C ASP A 230 -24.89 6.72 -1.28
N GLY A 231 -26.10 6.60 -1.84
CA GLY A 231 -26.63 5.35 -2.40
C GLY A 231 -27.01 4.29 -1.37
N VAL A 232 -26.87 4.61 -0.07
CA VAL A 232 -27.34 3.82 1.08
C VAL A 232 -28.05 4.75 2.06
N GLU A 233 -28.89 4.19 2.94
CA GLU A 233 -29.44 4.98 4.05
C GLU A 233 -28.31 5.39 5.01
N ILE A 234 -28.41 6.61 5.56
CA ILE A 234 -27.45 7.11 6.54
C ILE A 234 -27.46 6.19 7.76
N ASP A 235 -26.29 5.69 8.13
CA ASP A 235 -26.08 4.88 9.34
C ASP A 235 -24.74 5.24 9.98
N TYR A 236 -24.79 6.17 10.93
CA TYR A 236 -23.60 6.64 11.62
C TYR A 236 -22.90 5.56 12.46
N ASN A 237 -23.66 4.61 13.02
CA ASN A 237 -23.08 3.51 13.80
C ASN A 237 -22.27 2.58 12.88
N LYS A 238 -22.82 2.24 11.72
CA LYS A 238 -22.12 1.43 10.72
C LYS A 238 -20.92 2.16 10.13
N ALA A 239 -21.05 3.46 9.86
CA ALA A 239 -19.93 4.30 9.43
C ALA A 239 -18.79 4.29 10.47
N PHE A 240 -19.10 4.52 11.75
CA PHE A 240 -18.12 4.51 12.84
C PHE A 240 -17.37 3.17 12.93
N GLU A 241 -18.10 2.04 12.92
CA GLU A 241 -17.49 0.72 13.02
C GLU A 241 -16.61 0.38 11.80
N LEU A 242 -16.99 0.82 10.60
CA LEU A 242 -16.17 0.65 9.40
C LEU A 242 -14.92 1.54 9.40
N PHE A 243 -15.02 2.81 9.82
CA PHE A 243 -13.85 3.67 10.00
C PHE A 243 -12.89 3.09 11.04
N LYS A 244 -13.42 2.56 12.14
CA LYS A 244 -12.62 1.89 13.17
C LYS A 244 -11.88 0.68 12.63
N LYS A 245 -12.53 -0.21 11.88
CA LYS A 245 -11.88 -1.37 11.23
C LYS A 245 -10.78 -0.94 10.26
N SER A 246 -11.02 0.13 9.50
CA SER A 246 -10.02 0.69 8.60
C SER A 246 -8.81 1.25 9.37
N ALA A 247 -9.06 1.95 10.48
CA ALA A 247 -8.04 2.50 11.36
C ALA A 247 -7.19 1.42 12.07
N GLU A 248 -7.79 0.28 12.43
CA GLU A 248 -7.09 -0.88 13.00
C GLU A 248 -6.06 -1.49 12.03
N LYS A 249 -6.24 -1.28 10.72
CA LYS A 249 -5.27 -1.64 9.67
C LYS A 249 -4.23 -0.56 9.38
N GLU A 250 -4.18 0.47 10.21
CA GLU A 250 -3.26 1.61 10.10
C GLU A 250 -3.43 2.44 8.83
N TYR A 251 -4.63 2.41 8.21
CA TYR A 251 -4.93 3.29 7.09
C TYR A 251 -5.07 4.73 7.57
N SER A 252 -4.19 5.63 7.11
CA SER A 252 -4.09 6.99 7.66
C SER A 252 -5.42 7.76 7.58
N ASN A 253 -6.11 7.72 6.44
CA ASN A 253 -7.43 8.37 6.30
C ASN A 253 -8.50 7.72 7.18
N GLY A 254 -8.45 6.40 7.39
CA GLY A 254 -9.34 5.69 8.31
C GLY A 254 -9.14 6.13 9.76
N ILE A 255 -7.88 6.28 10.19
CA ILE A 255 -7.54 6.83 11.50
C ILE A 255 -8.00 8.29 11.63
N THR A 256 -7.78 9.13 10.61
CA THR A 256 -8.27 10.51 10.59
C THR A 256 -9.78 10.57 10.78
N MET A 257 -10.52 9.72 10.07
CA MET A 257 -11.98 9.71 10.18
C MET A 257 -12.50 9.12 11.48
N LEU A 258 -11.78 8.18 12.08
CA LEU A 258 -12.08 7.74 13.45
C LEU A 258 -11.92 8.90 14.44
N GLY A 259 -10.86 9.71 14.28
CA GLY A 259 -10.67 10.95 15.05
C GLY A 259 -11.81 11.95 14.85
N TYR A 260 -12.25 12.12 13.59
CA TYR A 260 -13.39 12.97 13.25
C TYR A 260 -14.70 12.49 13.89
N CYS A 261 -14.95 11.18 13.92
CA CYS A 261 -16.12 10.62 14.56
C CYS A 261 -16.12 10.89 16.07
N TYR A 262 -14.99 10.66 16.76
CA TYR A 262 -14.88 11.01 18.19
C TYR A 262 -14.97 12.50 18.44
N ASN A 263 -14.47 13.34 17.53
CA ASN A 263 -14.50 14.79 17.72
C ASN A 263 -15.92 15.36 17.65
N ASN A 264 -16.78 14.79 16.81
CA ASN A 264 -18.12 15.30 16.48
C ASN A 264 -19.27 14.42 16.98
N GLY A 265 -19.01 13.24 17.53
CA GLY A 265 -20.03 12.33 18.05
C GLY A 265 -20.77 11.55 16.95
N ILE A 266 -20.07 11.15 15.88
CA ILE A 266 -20.67 10.42 14.75
C ILE A 266 -20.60 8.92 15.05
N GLY A 267 -21.75 8.31 15.36
CA GLY A 267 -21.85 6.88 15.70
C GLY A 267 -21.17 6.50 17.02
N THR A 268 -20.78 7.49 17.82
CA THR A 268 -20.13 7.36 19.13
C THR A 268 -20.40 8.63 19.94
N ASP A 269 -20.18 8.59 21.26
CA ASP A 269 -20.13 9.81 22.07
C ASP A 269 -18.92 10.67 21.72
N ILE A 270 -19.04 11.99 21.92
CA ILE A 270 -17.93 12.94 21.76
C ILE A 270 -16.81 12.60 22.75
N ASN A 271 -15.60 12.43 22.25
CA ASN A 271 -14.40 12.19 23.04
C ASN A 271 -13.19 12.91 22.43
N LYS A 272 -12.89 14.11 22.93
CA LYS A 272 -11.77 14.92 22.42
C LYS A 272 -10.41 14.28 22.64
N LEU A 273 -10.21 13.53 23.73
CA LEU A 273 -8.93 12.83 23.96
C LEU A 273 -8.68 11.74 22.90
N LYS A 274 -9.68 10.90 22.61
CA LYS A 274 -9.56 9.88 21.56
C LYS A 274 -9.43 10.49 20.16
N ALA A 275 -10.09 11.63 19.92
CA ALA A 275 -9.92 12.38 18.68
C ALA A 275 -8.47 12.86 18.54
N PHE A 276 -7.90 13.46 19.60
CA PHE A 276 -6.51 13.89 19.64
C PHE A 276 -5.54 12.74 19.36
N GLU A 277 -5.69 11.61 20.07
CA GLU A 277 -4.85 10.43 19.88
C GLU A 277 -4.91 9.89 18.44
N SER A 278 -6.11 9.87 17.85
CA SER A 278 -6.32 9.43 16.47
C SER A 278 -5.66 10.37 15.47
N TYR A 279 -5.91 11.68 15.58
CA TYR A 279 -5.27 12.65 14.69
C TYR A 279 -3.75 12.68 14.87
N GLN A 280 -3.23 12.54 16.10
CA GLN A 280 -1.80 12.45 16.33
C GLN A 280 -1.18 11.22 15.66
N LYS A 281 -1.84 10.07 15.74
CA LYS A 281 -1.39 8.85 15.05
C LYS A 281 -1.40 9.02 13.52
N ALA A 282 -2.49 9.54 12.94
CA ALA A 282 -2.58 9.77 11.50
C ALA A 282 -1.62 10.86 11.00
N ALA A 283 -1.38 11.92 11.79
CA ALA A 283 -0.42 12.97 11.47
C ALA A 283 1.02 12.45 11.42
N ASN A 284 1.38 11.51 12.32
CA ASN A 284 2.67 10.81 12.28
C ASN A 284 2.81 9.84 11.10
N LEU A 285 1.67 9.43 10.51
CA LEU A 285 1.62 8.75 9.21
C LEU A 285 1.53 9.75 8.06
N GLU A 286 1.91 11.02 8.28
CA GLU A 286 1.94 12.11 7.29
C GLU A 286 0.59 12.31 6.58
N ASN A 287 -0.53 12.25 7.31
CA ASN A 287 -1.84 12.58 6.77
C ASN A 287 -2.12 14.07 6.94
N HIS A 288 -2.12 14.84 5.84
CA HIS A 288 -2.26 16.30 5.92
C HIS A 288 -3.60 16.79 6.50
N TYR A 289 -4.69 16.02 6.39
CA TYR A 289 -5.97 16.35 7.03
C TYR A 289 -5.89 16.14 8.56
N ALA A 290 -5.21 15.08 9.00
CA ALA A 290 -4.97 14.85 10.43
C ALA A 290 -4.01 15.87 11.02
N GLN A 291 -2.94 16.24 10.32
CA GLN A 291 -2.00 17.28 10.75
C GLN A 291 -2.73 18.62 10.96
N TYR A 292 -3.58 19.02 10.01
CA TYR A 292 -4.45 20.19 10.16
C TYR A 292 -5.40 20.08 11.37
N SER A 293 -6.07 18.93 11.54
CA SER A 293 -7.01 18.72 12.65
C SER A 293 -6.31 18.72 14.01
N LEU A 294 -5.10 18.14 14.07
CA LEU A 294 -4.25 18.14 15.25
C LEU A 294 -3.76 19.55 15.60
N ALA A 295 -3.40 20.34 14.59
CA ALA A 295 -3.01 21.74 14.75
C ALA A 295 -4.14 22.56 15.39
N LEU A 296 -5.38 22.41 14.90
CA LEU A 296 -6.57 23.03 15.48
C LEU A 296 -6.77 22.65 16.95
N MET A 297 -6.57 21.37 17.30
CA MET A 297 -6.72 20.91 18.69
C MET A 297 -5.67 21.55 19.62
N TYR A 298 -4.41 21.68 19.17
CA TYR A 298 -3.41 22.43 19.91
C TYR A 298 -3.70 23.94 19.97
N GLU A 299 -4.27 24.53 18.93
CA GLU A 299 -4.65 25.95 18.89
C GLU A 299 -5.75 26.27 19.91
N ASN A 300 -6.76 25.41 19.98
CA ASN A 300 -7.94 25.60 20.82
C ASN A 300 -7.78 25.04 22.25
N GLY A 301 -6.90 24.06 22.44
CA GLY A 301 -6.82 23.28 23.67
C GLY A 301 -7.92 22.20 23.78
N ASP A 302 -8.41 21.69 22.64
CA ASP A 302 -9.44 20.66 22.60
C ASP A 302 -8.81 19.29 22.85
N GLY A 303 -9.07 18.66 24.00
CA GLY A 303 -8.54 17.33 24.33
C GLY A 303 -7.03 17.27 24.60
N VAL A 304 -6.34 18.42 24.55
CA VAL A 304 -4.91 18.60 24.84
C VAL A 304 -4.70 20.00 25.40
N GLU A 305 -3.60 20.22 26.13
CA GLU A 305 -3.22 21.58 26.54
C GLU A 305 -2.95 22.46 25.32
N LYS A 306 -3.52 23.67 25.33
CA LYS A 306 -3.32 24.67 24.28
C LYS A 306 -1.83 24.96 24.08
N ASN A 307 -1.35 24.84 22.85
CA ASN A 307 0.03 25.07 22.48
C ASN A 307 0.17 25.61 21.06
N ILE A 308 0.23 26.94 20.94
CA ILE A 308 0.33 27.62 19.63
C ILE A 308 1.58 27.22 18.85
N LYS A 309 2.72 26.98 19.51
CA LYS A 309 3.96 26.56 18.82
C LYS A 309 3.78 25.20 18.14
N LYS A 310 3.13 24.25 18.81
CA LYS A 310 2.80 22.93 18.22
C LYS A 310 1.73 23.05 17.14
N ALA A 311 0.75 23.94 17.28
CA ALA A 311 -0.23 24.21 16.24
C ALA A 311 0.44 24.71 14.95
N ILE A 312 1.31 25.73 15.06
CA ILE A 312 2.07 26.27 13.92
C ILE A 312 2.93 25.18 13.26
N TYR A 313 3.62 24.35 14.06
CA TYR A 313 4.39 23.22 13.54
C TYR A 313 3.53 22.31 12.66
N TRP A 314 2.40 21.80 13.18
CA TRP A 314 1.54 20.88 12.45
C TRP A 314 0.81 21.52 11.26
N TYR A 315 0.48 22.81 11.33
CA TYR A 315 -0.04 23.51 10.15
C TYR A 315 1.01 23.57 9.04
N ASN A 316 2.28 23.88 9.35
CA ASN A 316 3.34 23.92 8.34
C ASN A 316 3.52 22.55 7.66
N GLU A 317 3.56 21.46 8.44
CA GLU A 317 3.64 20.09 7.89
C GLU A 317 2.47 19.77 6.93
N ALA A 318 1.27 20.27 7.24
CA ALA A 318 0.10 20.11 6.36
C ALA A 318 0.20 20.99 5.10
N VAL A 319 0.73 22.22 5.23
CA VAL A 319 0.96 23.15 4.10
C VAL A 319 2.00 22.62 3.12
N GLU A 320 3.07 21.99 3.61
CA GLU A 320 4.08 21.35 2.76
C GLU A 320 3.48 20.26 1.86
N GLN A 321 2.33 19.70 2.25
CA GLN A 321 1.56 18.71 1.48
C GLN A 321 0.37 19.33 0.73
N GLY A 322 0.26 20.65 0.68
CA GLY A 322 -0.77 21.39 -0.08
C GLY A 322 -2.09 21.58 0.65
N ASN A 323 -2.14 21.45 1.98
CA ASN A 323 -3.37 21.70 2.73
C ASN A 323 -3.69 23.20 2.80
N ILE A 324 -4.64 23.63 1.95
CA ILE A 324 -5.06 25.04 1.84
C ILE A 324 -5.69 25.55 3.14
N ASN A 325 -6.46 24.73 3.87
CA ASN A 325 -7.06 25.16 5.13
C ASN A 325 -5.99 25.44 6.21
N ALA A 326 -4.92 24.65 6.22
CA ALA A 326 -3.78 24.90 7.10
C ALA A 326 -3.05 26.20 6.73
N GLN A 327 -2.90 26.50 5.44
CA GLN A 327 -2.31 27.74 4.96
C GLN A 327 -3.11 28.96 5.44
N VAL A 328 -4.43 28.95 5.20
CA VAL A 328 -5.33 30.04 5.65
C VAL A 328 -5.27 30.22 7.16
N LYS A 329 -5.18 29.13 7.93
CA LYS A 329 -5.05 29.21 9.39
C LYS A 329 -3.71 29.81 9.83
N LEU A 330 -2.60 29.47 9.18
CA LEU A 330 -1.30 30.07 9.48
C LEU A 330 -1.27 31.56 9.18
N GLU A 331 -1.78 31.97 8.02
CA GLU A 331 -1.85 33.39 7.63
C GLU A 331 -2.62 34.19 8.69
N GLY A 332 -3.79 33.70 9.13
CA GLY A 332 -4.59 34.35 10.18
C GLY A 332 -3.92 34.40 11.55
N LEU A 333 -2.99 33.49 11.88
CA LEU A 333 -2.24 33.52 13.15
C LEU A 333 -1.10 34.55 13.17
N PHE A 334 -0.64 35.02 12.00
CA PHE A 334 0.41 36.04 11.89
C PHE A 334 -0.15 37.44 11.62
N GLU A 335 -1.41 37.56 11.21
CA GLU A 335 -2.10 38.82 10.96
C GLU A 335 -2.85 39.39 12.18
N GLY A 336 -3.11 38.57 13.21
CA GLY A 336 -3.73 38.98 14.48
C GLY A 336 -2.74 39.09 15.63
#